data_AF-A0A1A8GGC0-F1
#
_entry.id   AF-A0A1A8GGC0-F1
#
_cell.length_a   1.000
_cell.length_b   1.000
_cell.length_c   1.000
_cell.angle_alpha   90.00
_cell.angle_beta   90.00
_cell.angle_gamma   90.00
#
_symmetry.space_group_name_H-M   'P 1'
#
loop_
_entity.id
_entity.type
_entity.pdbx_description
1 polymer ?
#
loop_
_entity_poly.entity_id
_entity_poly.type
_entity_poly.pdbx_seq_one_letter_code
_entity_poly.pdbx_strand_id
1 'polypeptide(L)'
;MDPQNVNPESKLLLNQAKTLRFHTGNLVNRSRMKKKCPGSTSEELRDCIQATLRDWMSTKKLPTMDSPDTLVCSIPEATDAITPEEREEVKVSVKLFLCESGQSAIGDAVEMACKTLAVSQLDSVIIVPPGPLEGNSQTLADLQRVWEELEGLVRSQKIAAIGTSDLDKDLLEQLYNWAQVKPSSNQVNLASCCVMPPDLTAFAKEFDIQLLTHNDPKELMSAATFREAMQEGAEDLSITDWRLEWVLRYSVIVKSRGIIKSKGYLVSATRASP
;
A
#
# COMPACT_ATOMS: atom_id res chain seq x y z
N MET A 1 24.74 15.24 13.28
CA MET A 1 23.70 16.01 12.59
C MET A 1 22.99 16.80 13.67
N ASP A 2 22.92 18.13 13.53
CA ASP A 2 22.42 19.03 14.57
C ASP A 2 20.91 18.85 14.81
N PRO A 3 20.46 18.75 16.08
CA PRO A 3 19.05 18.63 16.47
C PRO A 3 18.23 19.94 16.32
N GLN A 4 18.67 20.90 15.51
CA GLN A 4 18.11 22.26 15.46
C GLN A 4 17.33 22.63 14.19
N ASN A 5 17.06 21.70 13.27
CA ASN A 5 16.46 22.04 11.97
C ASN A 5 15.02 21.56 11.79
N VAL A 6 14.23 21.51 12.87
CA VAL A 6 12.81 21.16 12.80
C VAL A 6 11.97 22.40 12.53
N ASN A 7 11.16 22.39 11.48
CA ASN A 7 10.24 23.48 11.19
C ASN A 7 9.08 23.49 12.23
N PRO A 8 8.91 24.57 13.03
CA PRO A 8 7.86 24.63 14.05
C PRO A 8 6.44 24.60 13.45
N GLU A 9 6.26 25.04 12.21
CA GLU A 9 4.99 24.97 11.49
C GLU A 9 4.60 23.52 11.17
N SER A 10 5.58 22.69 10.78
CA SER A 10 5.40 21.25 10.55
C SER A 10 4.92 20.53 11.80
N LYS A 11 5.46 20.87 12.98
CA LYS A 11 4.99 20.31 14.27
C LYS A 11 3.54 20.70 14.56
N LEU A 12 3.17 21.96 14.31
CA LEU A 12 1.80 22.44 14.56
C LEU A 12 0.78 21.69 13.69
N LEU A 13 1.05 21.57 12.39
CA LEU A 13 0.13 20.93 11.45
C LEU A 13 -0.01 19.43 11.71
N LEU A 14 1.09 18.77 12.10
CA LEU A 14 1.05 17.36 12.47
C LEU A 14 0.21 17.11 13.74
N ASN A 15 0.21 18.04 14.70
CA ASN A 15 -0.64 17.96 15.89
C ASN A 15 -2.12 18.27 15.63
N GLN A 16 -2.42 19.03 14.57
CA GLN A 16 -3.80 19.37 14.17
C GLN A 16 -4.42 18.32 13.25
N ALA A 17 -3.59 17.59 12.49
CA ALA A 17 -4.03 16.57 11.57
C ALA A 17 -4.78 15.43 12.28
N LYS A 18 -5.83 14.95 11.61
CA LYS A 18 -6.56 13.72 11.96
C LYS A 18 -6.14 12.56 11.08
N THR A 19 -5.68 12.85 9.87
CA THR A 19 -5.21 11.87 8.90
C THR A 19 -3.81 12.23 8.45
N LEU A 20 -2.93 11.24 8.38
CA LEU A 20 -1.60 11.33 7.82
C LEU A 20 -1.49 10.45 6.58
N ARG A 21 -0.98 11.03 5.51
CA ARG A 21 -0.72 10.33 4.26
C ARG A 21 0.76 10.42 3.93
N PHE A 22 1.43 9.29 3.80
CA PHE A 22 2.84 9.25 3.39
C PHE A 22 2.96 8.87 1.92
N HIS A 23 3.86 9.54 1.21
CA HIS A 23 4.35 9.10 -0.09
C HIS A 23 5.86 8.95 -0.02
N THR A 24 6.33 7.71 -0.11
CA THR A 24 7.75 7.39 0.14
C THR A 24 8.66 7.68 -1.06
N GLY A 25 8.10 8.09 -2.20
CA GLY A 25 8.80 8.27 -3.46
C GLY A 25 9.35 6.97 -4.06
N ASN A 26 10.11 7.12 -5.16
CA ASN A 26 10.72 6.02 -5.89
C ASN A 26 11.89 5.37 -5.13
N LEU A 27 11.66 4.18 -4.60
CA LEU A 27 12.66 3.39 -3.88
C LEU A 27 13.77 2.83 -4.78
N VAL A 28 13.56 2.74 -6.10
CA VAL A 28 14.61 2.34 -7.05
C VAL A 28 15.74 3.37 -7.06
N ASN A 29 15.41 4.66 -6.91
CA ASN A 29 16.41 5.73 -6.83
C ASN A 29 17.08 5.78 -5.45
N ARG A 30 16.33 5.45 -4.40
CA ARG A 30 16.78 5.53 -3.00
C ARG A 30 17.66 4.35 -2.55
N SER A 31 17.45 3.16 -3.11
CA SER A 31 18.24 1.97 -2.77
C SER A 31 19.73 2.11 -3.11
N ARG A 32 20.11 3.07 -3.97
CA ARG A 32 21.50 3.45 -4.21
C ARG A 32 22.16 4.26 -3.08
N MET A 33 21.37 4.77 -2.12
CA MET A 33 21.85 5.69 -1.07
C MET A 33 21.98 5.07 0.33
N LYS A 34 21.45 3.86 0.58
CA LYS A 34 21.61 3.16 1.87
C LYS A 34 22.76 2.15 1.85
N LYS A 35 23.60 2.16 2.89
CA LYS A 35 24.73 1.22 3.08
C LYS A 35 24.31 -0.24 3.35
N LYS A 36 23.04 -0.51 3.68
CA LYS A 36 22.51 -1.85 4.01
C LYS A 36 21.16 -2.07 3.32
N CYS A 37 21.01 -3.19 2.63
CA CYS A 37 19.72 -3.62 2.08
C CYS A 37 18.77 -4.03 3.22
N PRO A 38 17.50 -3.61 3.20
CA PRO A 38 16.51 -4.09 4.17
C PRO A 38 16.39 -5.61 4.13
N GLY A 39 16.28 -6.25 5.29
CA GLY A 39 16.11 -7.71 5.41
C GLY A 39 14.67 -8.19 5.21
N SER A 40 13.68 -7.29 5.20
CA SER A 40 12.27 -7.60 4.96
C SER A 40 11.49 -6.41 4.39
N THR A 41 10.28 -6.65 3.88
CA THR A 41 9.35 -5.59 3.44
C THR A 41 8.94 -4.68 4.59
N SER A 42 8.74 -5.22 5.80
CA SER A 42 8.43 -4.43 7.00
C SER A 42 9.56 -3.46 7.36
N GLU A 43 10.81 -3.92 7.28
CA GLU A 43 11.99 -3.09 7.53
C GLU A 43 12.12 -1.99 6.46
N GLU A 44 11.91 -2.33 5.18
CA GLU A 44 11.90 -1.35 4.09
C GLU A 44 10.84 -0.27 4.34
N LEU A 45 9.62 -0.66 4.69
CA LEU A 45 8.51 0.25 4.95
C LEU A 45 8.79 1.16 6.16
N ARG A 46 9.26 0.61 7.28
CA ARG A 46 9.60 1.37 8.50
C ARG A 46 10.60 2.47 8.19
N ASP A 47 11.71 2.11 7.54
CA ASP A 47 12.73 3.08 7.21
C ASP A 47 12.27 4.09 6.13
N CYS A 48 11.27 3.72 5.32
CA CYS A 48 10.67 4.62 4.37
C CYS A 48 9.87 5.71 5.07
N ILE A 49 8.95 5.32 5.96
CA ILE A 49 8.14 6.23 6.78
C ILE A 49 9.05 7.17 7.57
N GLN A 50 10.04 6.63 8.28
CA GLN A 50 10.97 7.40 9.11
C GLN A 50 11.67 8.50 8.31
N ALA A 51 12.21 8.17 7.13
CA ALA A 51 12.92 9.15 6.33
C ALA A 51 11.99 10.16 5.67
N THR A 52 10.83 9.73 5.15
CA THR A 52 9.84 10.64 4.58
C THR A 52 9.41 11.67 5.62
N LEU A 53 9.17 11.24 6.87
CA LEU A 53 8.80 12.14 7.95
C LEU A 53 9.96 13.08 8.32
N ARG A 54 11.19 12.57 8.43
CA ARG A 54 12.38 13.39 8.72
C ARG A 54 12.62 14.46 7.67
N ASP A 55 12.56 14.09 6.40
CA ASP A 55 12.76 15.00 5.27
C ASP A 55 11.66 16.06 5.24
N TRP A 56 10.40 15.64 5.44
CA TRP A 56 9.26 16.53 5.53
C TRP A 56 9.37 17.53 6.69
N MET A 57 9.79 17.09 7.88
CA MET A 57 10.01 17.95 9.06
C MET A 57 11.11 19.00 8.84
N SER A 58 12.08 18.71 7.97
CA SER A 58 13.16 19.63 7.59
C SER A 58 12.79 20.59 6.43
N THR A 59 11.63 20.39 5.80
CA THR A 59 11.21 21.13 4.62
C THR A 59 10.76 22.55 4.99
N LYS A 60 11.32 23.56 4.31
CA LYS A 60 11.06 24.99 4.56
C LYS A 60 9.78 25.53 3.91
N LYS A 61 9.26 24.86 2.90
CA LYS A 61 8.01 25.21 2.21
C LYS A 61 7.06 24.03 2.28
N LEU A 62 6.02 24.17 3.08
CA LEU A 62 5.00 23.15 3.18
C LEU A 62 4.08 23.21 1.95
N PRO A 63 3.64 22.07 1.41
CA PRO A 63 2.62 22.05 0.38
C PRO A 63 1.32 22.69 0.88
N THR A 64 0.61 23.36 -0.03
CA THR A 64 -0.77 23.78 0.16
C THR A 64 -1.64 22.57 0.46
N MET A 65 -2.39 22.64 1.56
CA MET A 65 -3.27 21.56 1.99
C MET A 65 -4.61 21.63 1.25
N ASP A 66 -5.01 20.53 0.61
CA ASP A 66 -6.34 20.40 0.00
C ASP A 66 -7.45 20.23 1.05
N SER A 67 -7.09 19.81 2.27
CA SER A 67 -8.03 19.67 3.39
C SER A 67 -7.35 20.03 4.72
N PRO A 68 -8.03 20.68 5.66
CA PRO A 68 -7.45 21.08 6.94
C PRO A 68 -7.14 19.91 7.88
N ASP A 69 -7.77 18.75 7.67
CA ASP A 69 -7.67 17.58 8.56
C ASP A 69 -6.67 16.50 8.06
N THR A 70 -6.27 16.52 6.79
CA THR A 70 -5.38 15.49 6.19
C THR A 70 -4.03 16.04 5.80
N LEU A 71 -2.98 15.61 6.49
CA LEU A 71 -1.61 16.01 6.23
C LEU A 71 -0.89 15.03 5.30
N VAL A 72 -0.35 15.54 4.19
CA VAL A 72 0.42 14.75 3.22
C VAL A 72 1.91 14.99 3.43
N CYS A 73 2.61 13.94 3.85
CA CYS A 73 4.05 13.90 4.00
C CYS A 73 4.66 13.24 2.76
N SER A 74 5.21 14.05 1.85
CA SER A 74 5.88 13.59 0.63
C SER A 74 7.31 14.13 0.54
N ILE A 75 8.14 13.43 -0.24
CA ILE A 75 9.51 13.86 -0.53
C ILE A 75 9.46 14.80 -1.75
N PRO A 76 9.98 16.05 -1.67
CA PRO A 76 9.82 17.07 -2.72
C PRO A 76 10.33 16.70 -4.12
N GLU A 77 11.25 15.74 -4.21
CA GLU A 77 11.97 15.37 -5.45
C GLU A 77 11.37 14.14 -6.17
N ALA A 78 10.37 13.48 -5.57
CA ALA A 78 9.85 12.22 -6.07
C ALA A 78 8.48 12.40 -6.74
N THR A 79 8.41 13.06 -7.90
CA THR A 79 7.24 12.87 -8.75
C THR A 79 7.39 11.53 -9.49
N ASP A 80 6.62 10.54 -9.03
CA ASP A 80 6.45 9.26 -9.72
C ASP A 80 5.44 9.37 -10.89
N ALA A 81 5.12 10.60 -11.30
CA ALA A 81 4.17 10.87 -12.36
C ALA A 81 4.60 10.21 -13.67
N ILE A 82 3.69 9.41 -14.22
CA ILE A 82 3.83 8.77 -15.52
C ILE A 82 3.27 9.74 -16.56
N THR A 83 4.04 10.04 -17.60
CA THR A 83 3.53 10.90 -18.67
C THR A 83 2.52 10.14 -19.54
N PRO A 84 1.60 10.84 -20.24
CA PRO A 84 0.65 10.19 -21.14
C PRO A 84 1.33 9.31 -22.21
N GLU A 85 2.49 9.72 -22.70
CA GLU A 85 3.27 8.97 -23.70
C GLU A 85 3.82 7.66 -23.12
N GLU A 86 4.24 7.69 -21.85
CA GLU A 86 4.79 6.53 -21.16
C GLU A 86 3.72 5.54 -20.68
N ARG A 87 2.48 6.00 -20.48
CA ARG A 87 1.40 5.21 -19.85
C ARG A 87 1.16 3.87 -20.55
N GLU A 88 1.19 3.86 -21.87
CA GLU A 88 0.97 2.65 -22.67
C GLU A 88 2.14 1.66 -22.58
N GLU A 89 3.35 2.15 -22.30
CA GLU A 89 4.56 1.34 -22.20
C GLU A 89 4.78 0.73 -20.81
N VAL A 90 4.05 1.21 -19.80
CA VAL A 90 4.21 0.78 -18.41
C VAL A 90 2.99 0.02 -17.89
N LYS A 91 3.26 -0.94 -17.00
CA LYS A 91 2.26 -1.61 -16.18
C LYS A 91 2.36 -1.09 -14.74
N VAL A 92 1.28 -0.50 -14.24
CA VAL A 92 1.12 0.00 -12.87
C VAL A 92 0.35 -1.03 -12.06
N SER A 93 1.05 -1.74 -11.19
CA SER A 93 0.49 -2.76 -10.31
C SER A 93 0.61 -2.30 -8.86
N VAL A 94 -0.44 -2.51 -8.05
CA VAL A 94 -0.41 -2.19 -6.63
C VAL A 94 -0.87 -3.38 -5.79
N LYS A 95 -0.31 -3.49 -4.59
CA LYS A 95 -0.75 -4.41 -3.54
C LYS A 95 -1.20 -3.59 -2.33
N LEU A 96 -2.48 -3.69 -1.99
CA LEU A 96 -3.11 -2.93 -0.91
C LEU A 96 -3.23 -3.83 0.32
N PHE A 97 -2.59 -3.42 1.41
CA PHE A 97 -2.65 -4.07 2.72
C PHE A 97 -3.61 -3.27 3.60
N LEU A 98 -4.72 -3.90 3.98
CA LEU A 98 -5.70 -3.32 4.89
C LEU A 98 -5.30 -3.66 6.33
N CYS A 99 -5.18 -2.64 7.16
CA CYS A 99 -4.85 -2.79 8.58
C CYS A 99 -6.09 -2.68 9.46
N GLU A 100 -7.09 -1.92 9.03
CA GLU A 100 -8.41 -1.84 9.66
C GLU A 100 -9.53 -2.18 8.67
N SER A 101 -10.70 -2.58 9.18
CA SER A 101 -11.83 -3.08 8.39
C SER A 101 -12.65 -1.96 7.71
N GLY A 102 -12.06 -0.79 7.49
CA GLY A 102 -12.71 0.38 6.90
C GLY A 102 -12.85 0.25 5.39
N GLN A 103 -14.08 0.18 4.90
CA GLN A 103 -14.43 0.15 3.47
C GLN A 103 -13.91 1.40 2.72
N SER A 104 -14.14 2.60 3.26
CA SER A 104 -13.68 3.86 2.66
C SER A 104 -12.17 3.96 2.39
N ALA A 105 -11.35 3.09 3.01
CA ALA A 105 -9.91 3.01 2.78
C ALA A 105 -9.53 2.60 1.34
N ILE A 106 -10.31 1.73 0.69
CA ILE A 106 -9.92 1.16 -0.61
C ILE A 106 -10.02 2.21 -1.72
N GLY A 107 -11.15 2.90 -1.78
CA GLY A 107 -11.38 3.98 -2.74
C GLY A 107 -10.35 5.10 -2.59
N ASP A 108 -10.11 5.53 -1.35
CA ASP A 108 -9.11 6.56 -1.02
C ASP A 108 -7.69 6.15 -1.42
N ALA A 109 -7.30 4.89 -1.15
CA ALA A 109 -5.97 4.39 -1.50
C ALA A 109 -5.76 4.36 -3.01
N VAL A 110 -6.75 3.89 -3.77
CA VAL A 110 -6.70 3.82 -5.24
C VAL A 110 -6.71 5.22 -5.84
N GLU A 111 -7.53 6.13 -5.32
CA GLU A 111 -7.54 7.52 -5.78
C GLU A 111 -6.19 8.21 -5.51
N MET A 112 -5.63 8.01 -4.32
CA MET A 112 -4.31 8.54 -3.98
C MET A 112 -3.23 7.98 -4.93
N ALA A 113 -3.25 6.68 -5.23
CA ALA A 113 -2.32 6.08 -6.18
C ALA A 113 -2.45 6.67 -7.59
N CYS A 114 -3.66 6.83 -8.09
CA CYS A 114 -3.92 7.46 -9.39
C CYS A 114 -3.41 8.91 -9.44
N LYS A 115 -3.67 9.70 -8.40
CA LYS A 115 -3.18 11.09 -8.30
C LYS A 115 -1.65 11.14 -8.24
N THR A 116 -1.03 10.35 -7.37
CA THR A 116 0.43 10.36 -7.17
C THR A 116 1.19 9.89 -8.41
N LEU A 117 0.68 8.88 -9.12
CA LEU A 117 1.32 8.33 -10.32
C LEU A 117 0.87 9.03 -11.61
N ALA A 118 0.00 10.04 -11.52
CA ALA A 118 -0.60 10.76 -12.64
C ALA A 118 -1.26 9.84 -13.68
N VAL A 119 -1.96 8.80 -13.22
CA VAL A 119 -2.70 7.85 -14.08
C VAL A 119 -4.19 7.89 -13.80
N SER A 120 -5.00 7.68 -14.83
CA SER A 120 -6.47 7.59 -14.71
C SER A 120 -6.93 6.23 -14.16
N GLN A 121 -6.15 5.18 -14.41
CA GLN A 121 -6.47 3.78 -14.11
C GLN A 121 -5.22 2.99 -13.74
N LEU A 122 -5.32 2.15 -12.69
CA LEU A 122 -4.33 1.15 -12.31
C LEU A 122 -4.53 -0.14 -13.11
N ASP A 123 -3.45 -0.79 -13.56
CA ASP A 123 -3.55 -2.02 -14.37
C ASP A 123 -3.93 -3.23 -13.52
N SER A 124 -3.45 -3.31 -12.27
CA SER A 124 -3.87 -4.38 -11.36
C SER A 124 -3.78 -3.98 -9.89
N VAL A 125 -4.79 -4.35 -9.11
CA VAL A 125 -4.82 -4.22 -7.64
C VAL A 125 -4.93 -5.59 -7.01
N ILE A 126 -3.97 -5.96 -6.15
CA ILE A 126 -4.04 -7.14 -5.30
C ILE A 126 -4.44 -6.69 -3.89
N ILE A 127 -5.49 -7.28 -3.35
CA ILE A 127 -5.95 -6.97 -2.00
C ILE A 127 -5.42 -7.97 -0.97
N VAL A 128 -4.94 -7.44 0.15
CA VAL A 128 -4.62 -8.20 1.36
C VAL A 128 -5.58 -7.69 2.43
N PRO A 129 -6.66 -8.43 2.74
CA PRO A 129 -7.58 -8.04 3.79
C PRO A 129 -6.88 -8.10 5.16
N PRO A 130 -7.47 -7.46 6.19
CA PRO A 130 -6.94 -7.60 7.55
C PRO A 130 -6.91 -9.07 7.93
N GLY A 131 -5.80 -9.50 8.56
CA GLY A 131 -5.71 -10.86 9.07
C GLY A 131 -6.88 -11.15 10.03
N PRO A 132 -7.40 -12.38 10.06
CA PRO A 132 -8.47 -12.72 10.97
C PRO A 132 -8.03 -12.50 12.43
N LEU A 133 -8.96 -12.03 13.27
CA LEU A 133 -8.73 -11.90 14.70
C LEU A 133 -8.34 -13.27 15.29
N GLU A 134 -7.29 -13.27 16.12
CA GLU A 134 -6.70 -14.40 16.87
C GLU A 134 -7.55 -15.70 16.83
N GLY A 135 -7.17 -16.64 15.95
CA GLY A 135 -7.72 -18.00 15.90
C GLY A 135 -8.86 -18.25 14.89
N ASN A 136 -9.39 -17.22 14.22
CA ASN A 136 -10.36 -17.42 13.15
C ASN A 136 -9.68 -17.62 11.79
N SER A 137 -10.29 -18.41 10.91
CA SER A 137 -9.93 -18.44 9.48
C SER A 137 -10.64 -17.31 8.76
N GLN A 138 -10.01 -16.74 7.74
CA GLN A 138 -10.64 -15.74 6.88
C GLN A 138 -11.87 -16.33 6.21
N THR A 139 -13.00 -15.61 6.23
CA THR A 139 -14.26 -16.09 5.68
C THR A 139 -14.63 -15.36 4.39
N LEU A 140 -15.54 -15.95 3.60
CA LEU A 140 -16.10 -15.28 2.43
C LEU A 140 -16.75 -13.94 2.81
N ALA A 141 -17.45 -13.86 3.95
CA ALA A 141 -18.13 -12.65 4.40
C ALA A 141 -17.17 -11.48 4.66
N ASP A 142 -15.94 -11.77 5.08
CA ASP A 142 -14.90 -10.76 5.28
C ASP A 142 -14.43 -10.21 3.92
N LEU A 143 -14.31 -11.09 2.93
CA LEU A 143 -13.91 -10.75 1.56
C LEU A 143 -14.99 -9.99 0.79
N GLN A 144 -16.26 -10.32 0.98
CA GLN A 144 -17.38 -9.77 0.19
C GLN A 144 -17.42 -8.24 0.24
N ARG A 145 -17.29 -7.65 1.44
CA ARG A 145 -17.34 -6.19 1.62
C ARG A 145 -16.20 -5.48 0.87
N VAL A 146 -14.99 -6.02 1.00
CA VAL A 146 -13.79 -5.52 0.33
C VAL A 146 -13.90 -5.69 -1.18
N TRP A 147 -14.44 -6.83 -1.62
CA TRP A 147 -14.57 -7.15 -3.04
C TRP A 147 -15.61 -6.28 -3.74
N GLU A 148 -16.77 -6.02 -3.12
CA GLU A 148 -17.82 -5.12 -3.65
C GLU A 148 -17.27 -3.74 -4.02
N GLU A 149 -16.40 -3.17 -3.18
CA GLU A 149 -15.75 -1.90 -3.47
C GLU A 149 -14.76 -2.00 -4.64
N LEU A 150 -13.96 -3.05 -4.69
CA LEU A 150 -13.07 -3.33 -5.82
C LEU A 150 -13.85 -3.48 -7.13
N GLU A 151 -15.02 -4.15 -7.11
CA GLU A 151 -15.91 -4.22 -8.27
C GLU A 151 -16.41 -2.84 -8.70
N GLY A 152 -16.76 -1.97 -7.74
CA GLY A 152 -17.12 -0.58 -8.01
C GLY A 152 -16.00 0.20 -8.69
N LEU A 153 -14.75 0.00 -8.27
CA LEU A 153 -13.57 0.62 -8.86
C LEU A 153 -13.23 0.07 -10.25
N VAL A 154 -13.51 -1.20 -10.51
CA VAL A 154 -13.42 -1.78 -11.86
C VAL A 154 -14.51 -1.22 -12.78
N ARG A 155 -15.76 -1.18 -12.32
CA ARG A 155 -16.89 -0.61 -13.08
C ARG A 155 -16.70 0.87 -13.43
N SER A 156 -16.07 1.64 -12.54
CA SER A 156 -15.71 3.05 -12.77
C SER A 156 -14.39 3.26 -13.51
N GLN A 157 -13.79 2.19 -14.04
CA GLN A 157 -12.54 2.20 -14.81
C GLN A 157 -11.34 2.79 -14.05
N LYS A 158 -11.34 2.74 -12.72
CA LYS A 158 -10.18 3.11 -11.88
C LYS A 158 -9.19 1.97 -11.75
N ILE A 159 -9.65 0.73 -11.90
CA ILE A 159 -8.82 -0.48 -11.89
C ILE A 159 -9.17 -1.33 -13.12
N ALA A 160 -8.17 -1.87 -13.80
CA ALA A 160 -8.39 -2.79 -14.93
C ALA A 160 -8.59 -4.24 -14.48
N ALA A 161 -7.83 -4.69 -13.47
CA ALA A 161 -7.89 -6.06 -12.95
C ALA A 161 -7.71 -6.11 -11.43
N ILE A 162 -8.43 -7.02 -10.77
CA ILE A 162 -8.40 -7.18 -9.31
C ILE A 162 -8.01 -8.61 -8.94
N GLY A 163 -7.24 -8.77 -7.87
CA GLY A 163 -6.72 -10.04 -7.41
C GLY A 163 -6.65 -10.13 -5.89
N THR A 164 -6.37 -11.33 -5.40
CA THR A 164 -6.33 -11.66 -3.98
C THR A 164 -4.93 -12.09 -3.54
N SER A 165 -4.71 -12.18 -2.23
CA SER A 165 -3.49 -12.71 -1.63
C SER A 165 -3.85 -13.80 -0.64
N ASP A 166 -3.12 -14.90 -0.69
CA ASP A 166 -3.13 -16.01 0.26
C ASP A 166 -4.49 -16.70 0.45
N LEU A 167 -5.35 -16.68 -0.57
CA LEU A 167 -6.54 -17.52 -0.56
C LEU A 167 -6.18 -18.96 -0.90
N ASP A 168 -6.67 -19.90 -0.11
CA ASP A 168 -6.69 -21.31 -0.48
C ASP A 168 -7.70 -21.56 -1.61
N LYS A 169 -7.72 -22.80 -2.11
CA LYS A 169 -8.58 -23.19 -3.22
C LYS A 169 -10.07 -23.04 -2.88
N ASP A 170 -10.50 -23.40 -1.68
CA ASP A 170 -11.91 -23.40 -1.32
C ASP A 170 -12.46 -21.98 -1.13
N LEU A 171 -11.68 -21.08 -0.54
CA LEU A 171 -12.07 -19.69 -0.37
C LEU A 171 -11.97 -18.90 -1.68
N LEU A 172 -10.96 -19.18 -2.51
CA LEU A 172 -10.86 -18.60 -3.85
C LEU A 172 -12.04 -19.02 -4.73
N GLU A 173 -12.43 -20.29 -4.70
CA GLU A 173 -13.59 -20.80 -5.44
C GLU A 173 -14.90 -20.16 -4.96
N GLN A 174 -15.10 -20.08 -3.65
CA GLN A 174 -16.26 -19.40 -3.06
C GLN A 174 -16.36 -17.94 -3.52
N LEU A 175 -15.25 -17.19 -3.44
CA LEU A 175 -15.19 -15.82 -3.91
C LEU A 175 -15.46 -15.73 -5.42
N TYR A 176 -14.81 -16.58 -6.21
CA TYR A 176 -14.97 -16.60 -7.66
C TYR A 176 -16.43 -16.85 -8.06
N ASN A 177 -17.11 -17.80 -7.42
CA ASN A 177 -18.50 -18.14 -7.73
C ASN A 177 -19.47 -17.01 -7.36
N TRP A 178 -19.23 -16.33 -6.24
CA TRP A 178 -20.07 -15.23 -5.77
C TRP A 178 -19.84 -13.91 -6.53
N ALA A 179 -18.59 -13.57 -6.84
CA ALA A 179 -18.21 -12.27 -7.39
C ALA A 179 -18.79 -12.01 -8.80
N GLN A 180 -19.16 -10.76 -9.07
CA GLN A 180 -19.54 -10.29 -10.41
C GLN A 180 -18.29 -9.99 -11.25
N VAL A 181 -17.29 -9.33 -10.66
CA VAL A 181 -15.96 -9.17 -11.27
C VAL A 181 -15.05 -10.24 -10.71
N LYS A 182 -14.62 -11.17 -11.57
CA LYS A 182 -13.84 -12.34 -11.16
C LYS A 182 -12.41 -11.94 -10.75
N PRO A 183 -11.82 -12.57 -9.71
CA PRO A 183 -10.41 -12.38 -9.40
C PRO A 183 -9.57 -12.86 -10.58
N SER A 184 -8.74 -11.98 -11.15
CA SER A 184 -7.83 -12.34 -12.25
C SER A 184 -6.50 -12.92 -11.76
N SER A 185 -6.22 -12.80 -10.46
CA SER A 185 -5.00 -13.32 -9.85
C SER A 185 -5.20 -13.68 -8.38
N ASN A 186 -4.37 -14.60 -7.90
CA ASN A 186 -4.21 -14.92 -6.49
C ASN A 186 -2.71 -15.07 -6.18
N GLN A 187 -2.23 -14.39 -5.14
CA GLN A 187 -0.85 -14.55 -4.69
C GLN A 187 -0.73 -15.64 -3.63
N VAL A 188 0.39 -16.35 -3.61
CA VAL A 188 0.71 -17.36 -2.60
C VAL A 188 2.03 -17.04 -1.93
N ASN A 189 2.04 -17.02 -0.59
CA ASN A 189 3.24 -16.76 0.18
C ASN A 189 4.22 -17.94 0.13
N LEU A 190 5.44 -17.69 -0.32
CA LEU A 190 6.52 -18.67 -0.43
C LEU A 190 6.95 -19.22 0.94
N ALA A 191 6.77 -18.46 2.02
CA ALA A 191 7.06 -18.94 3.38
C ALA A 191 6.09 -20.03 3.85
N SER A 192 4.87 -20.04 3.29
CA SER A 192 3.83 -21.02 3.62
C SER A 192 3.85 -22.23 2.69
N CYS A 193 4.43 -22.11 1.49
CA CYS A 193 4.38 -23.16 0.48
C CYS A 193 5.53 -23.04 -0.54
N CYS A 194 6.46 -24.00 -0.54
CA CYS A 194 7.50 -24.09 -1.57
C CYS A 194 7.00 -24.74 -2.87
N VAL A 195 5.86 -25.45 -2.82
CA VAL A 195 5.23 -26.13 -3.95
C VAL A 195 3.75 -25.79 -3.95
N MET A 196 3.28 -25.13 -4.99
CA MET A 196 1.90 -24.69 -5.10
C MET A 196 0.91 -25.88 -5.03
N PRO A 197 -0.18 -25.80 -4.25
CA PRO A 197 -1.16 -26.89 -4.17
C PRO A 197 -1.70 -27.28 -5.55
N PRO A 198 -1.74 -28.58 -5.91
CA PRO A 198 -2.18 -29.02 -7.24
C PRO A 198 -3.64 -28.68 -7.56
N ASP A 199 -4.51 -28.73 -6.55
CA ASP A 199 -5.92 -28.38 -6.64
C ASP A 199 -6.13 -26.88 -6.90
N LEU A 200 -5.41 -26.01 -6.16
CA LEU A 200 -5.40 -24.57 -6.40
C LEU A 200 -4.90 -24.27 -7.81
N THR A 201 -3.84 -24.96 -8.24
CA THR A 201 -3.26 -24.80 -9.58
C THR A 201 -4.25 -25.21 -10.68
N ALA A 202 -4.94 -26.33 -10.50
CA ALA A 202 -5.94 -26.82 -11.44
C ALA A 202 -7.13 -25.85 -11.56
N PHE A 203 -7.68 -25.41 -10.43
CA PHE A 203 -8.77 -24.44 -10.39
C PHE A 203 -8.36 -23.12 -11.05
N ALA A 204 -7.22 -22.56 -10.67
CA ALA A 204 -6.73 -21.31 -11.23
C ALA A 204 -6.51 -21.40 -12.75
N LYS A 205 -5.97 -22.53 -13.24
CA LYS A 205 -5.80 -22.77 -14.68
C LYS A 205 -7.15 -22.88 -15.41
N GLU A 206 -8.13 -23.56 -14.83
CA GLU A 206 -9.47 -23.74 -15.41
C GLU A 206 -10.19 -22.39 -15.59
N PHE A 207 -10.05 -21.49 -14.62
CA PHE A 207 -10.76 -20.22 -14.58
C PHE A 207 -9.90 -18.99 -14.99
N ASP A 208 -8.74 -19.22 -15.59
CA ASP A 208 -7.78 -18.19 -16.05
C ASP A 208 -7.35 -17.19 -14.95
N ILE A 209 -7.11 -17.72 -13.74
CA ILE A 209 -6.62 -16.97 -12.60
C ILE A 209 -5.09 -17.09 -12.57
N GLN A 210 -4.39 -15.95 -12.65
CA GLN A 210 -2.94 -15.93 -12.56
C GLN A 210 -2.47 -16.18 -11.13
N LEU A 211 -1.76 -17.29 -10.91
CA LEU A 211 -1.08 -17.55 -9.64
C LEU A 211 0.28 -16.89 -9.61
N LEU A 212 0.52 -16.06 -8.58
CA LEU A 212 1.75 -15.31 -8.37
C LEU A 212 2.35 -15.68 -7.02
N THR A 213 3.65 -15.47 -6.85
CA THR A 213 4.33 -15.72 -5.56
C THR A 213 4.76 -14.42 -4.91
N HIS A 214 4.71 -14.36 -3.58
CA HIS A 214 5.27 -13.25 -2.80
C HIS A 214 5.94 -13.76 -1.52
N ASN A 215 6.68 -12.88 -0.85
CA ASN A 215 7.41 -13.13 0.39
C ASN A 215 7.10 -12.08 1.45
N ASP A 216 5.89 -11.51 1.39
CA ASP A 216 5.47 -10.53 2.39
C ASP A 216 5.29 -11.21 3.75
N PRO A 217 5.63 -10.54 4.85
CA PRO A 217 5.32 -11.06 6.19
C PRO A 217 3.80 -11.08 6.41
N LYS A 218 3.33 -11.97 7.29
CA LYS A 218 1.90 -12.09 7.64
C LYS A 218 1.32 -10.78 8.15
N GLU A 219 2.08 -10.08 8.99
CA GLU A 219 1.79 -8.72 9.43
C GLU A 219 2.82 -7.79 8.79
N LEU A 220 2.38 -6.89 7.90
CA LEU A 220 3.29 -5.98 7.21
C LEU A 220 3.96 -5.01 8.19
N MET A 221 3.21 -4.48 9.15
CA MET A 221 3.71 -3.57 10.17
C MET A 221 2.78 -3.57 11.37
N SER A 222 3.30 -3.91 12.54
CA SER A 222 2.52 -3.83 13.78
C SER A 222 2.29 -2.38 14.19
N ALA A 223 1.25 -2.15 15.00
CA ALA A 223 0.99 -0.83 15.59
C ALA A 223 2.17 -0.32 16.45
N ALA A 224 2.96 -1.21 17.06
CA ALA A 224 4.17 -0.83 17.80
C ALA A 224 5.26 -0.34 16.85
N THR A 225 5.55 -1.12 15.79
CA THR A 225 6.57 -0.77 14.79
C THR A 225 6.23 0.52 14.04
N PHE A 226 4.95 0.75 13.73
CA PHE A 226 4.51 2.00 13.12
C PHE A 226 4.76 3.20 14.03
N ARG A 227 4.41 3.09 15.33
CA ARG A 227 4.65 4.16 16.31
C ARG A 227 6.14 4.44 16.50
N GLU A 228 6.97 3.42 16.55
CA GLU A 228 8.44 3.58 16.60
C GLU A 228 8.96 4.32 15.36
N ALA A 229 8.50 3.95 14.16
CA ALA A 229 8.90 4.63 12.91
C ALA A 229 8.54 6.13 12.92
N MET A 230 7.36 6.45 13.44
CA MET A 230 6.89 7.83 13.61
C MET A 230 7.72 8.60 14.64
N GLN A 231 8.06 7.97 15.78
CA GLN A 231 8.85 8.57 16.86
C GLN A 231 10.26 8.94 16.39
N GLU A 232 10.91 8.05 15.66
CA GLU A 232 12.26 8.30 15.14
C GLU A 232 12.30 9.24 13.92
N GLY A 233 11.15 9.45 13.27
CA GLY A 233 11.00 10.38 12.15
C GLY A 233 10.67 11.80 12.60
N ALA A 234 10.03 11.97 13.76
CA ALA A 234 9.71 13.26 14.34
C ALA A 234 9.71 13.21 15.87
N GLU A 235 10.68 13.91 16.47
CA GLU A 235 10.84 14.01 17.93
C GLU A 235 9.71 14.84 18.58
N ASP A 236 9.29 14.44 19.80
CA ASP A 236 8.29 15.09 20.67
C ASP A 236 6.81 15.06 20.22
N LEU A 237 6.38 14.07 19.44
CA LEU A 237 4.96 13.89 19.12
C LEU A 237 4.23 12.97 20.10
N SER A 238 2.97 13.32 20.40
CA SER A 238 2.01 12.41 21.01
C SER A 238 1.63 11.35 19.97
N ILE A 239 2.41 10.27 19.91
CA ILE A 239 2.31 9.22 18.88
C ILE A 239 1.37 8.08 19.31
N THR A 240 0.86 8.12 20.54
CA THR A 240 -0.01 7.07 21.09
C THR A 240 -1.32 6.91 20.34
N ASP A 241 -1.75 7.94 19.61
CA ASP A 241 -3.09 8.00 19.07
C ASP A 241 -3.15 7.64 17.58
N TRP A 242 -2.01 7.47 16.90
CA TRP A 242 -1.99 7.16 15.47
C TRP A 242 -2.15 5.66 15.19
N ARG A 243 -3.05 5.33 14.28
CA ARG A 243 -3.35 3.97 13.81
C ARG A 243 -3.14 3.89 12.31
N LEU A 244 -2.50 2.81 11.88
CA LEU A 244 -2.29 2.53 10.47
C LEU A 244 -3.60 2.03 9.87
N GLU A 245 -4.12 2.67 8.82
CA GLU A 245 -5.36 2.25 8.17
C GLU A 245 -5.08 1.28 7.03
N TRP A 246 -4.15 1.68 6.16
CA TRP A 246 -3.75 0.91 5.01
C TRP A 246 -2.35 1.27 4.52
N VAL A 247 -1.71 0.31 3.88
CA VAL A 247 -0.46 0.48 3.16
C VAL A 247 -0.66 0.01 1.74
N LEU A 248 -0.37 0.86 0.77
CA LEU A 248 -0.40 0.52 -0.66
C LEU A 248 1.03 0.49 -1.18
N ARG A 249 1.48 -0.68 -1.63
CA ARG A 249 2.75 -0.84 -2.34
C ARG A 249 2.51 -0.79 -3.83
N TYR A 250 3.10 0.17 -4.54
CA TYR A 250 3.00 0.26 -5.99
C TYR A 250 4.31 -0.19 -6.67
N SER A 251 4.17 -0.68 -7.90
CA SER A 251 5.27 -1.01 -8.80
C SER A 251 4.89 -0.65 -10.23
N VAL A 252 5.78 0.07 -10.91
CA VAL A 252 5.67 0.49 -12.30
C VAL A 252 6.71 -0.28 -13.11
N ILE A 253 6.27 -1.13 -14.03
CA ILE A 253 7.12 -2.00 -14.83
C ILE A 253 7.07 -1.58 -16.29
N VAL A 254 8.22 -1.44 -16.94
CA VAL A 254 8.29 -1.23 -18.40
C VAL A 254 7.95 -2.53 -19.11
N LYS A 255 6.82 -2.57 -19.83
CA LYS A 255 6.25 -3.78 -20.44
C LYS A 255 7.23 -4.51 -21.37
N SER A 256 7.95 -3.75 -22.20
CA SER A 256 8.88 -4.29 -23.21
C SER A 256 10.14 -4.94 -22.63
N ARG A 257 10.51 -4.62 -21.38
CA ARG A 257 11.76 -5.08 -20.75
C ARG A 257 11.56 -5.85 -19.46
N GLY A 258 10.37 -5.80 -18.86
CA GLY A 258 10.10 -6.39 -17.54
C GLY A 258 10.88 -5.72 -16.40
N ILE A 259 11.37 -4.49 -16.60
CA ILE A 259 12.21 -3.76 -15.62
C ILE A 259 11.32 -2.87 -14.75
N ILE A 260 11.57 -2.87 -13.44
CA ILE A 260 10.93 -1.96 -12.49
C ILE A 260 11.49 -0.54 -12.70
N LYS A 261 10.63 0.37 -13.17
CA LYS A 261 10.91 1.80 -13.34
C LYS A 261 10.75 2.55 -12.03
N SER A 262 9.66 2.29 -11.32
CA SER A 262 9.39 2.88 -10.01
C SER A 262 8.74 1.85 -9.07
N LYS A 263 9.03 1.98 -7.79
CA LYS A 263 8.43 1.21 -6.70
C LYS A 263 8.39 2.09 -5.47
N GLY A 264 7.29 2.05 -4.71
CA GLY A 264 7.21 2.74 -3.44
C GLY A 264 5.98 2.38 -2.66
N TYR A 265 5.76 3.14 -1.58
CA TYR A 265 4.62 2.98 -0.68
C TYR A 265 3.83 4.28 -0.59
N LEU A 266 2.51 4.12 -0.54
CA LEU A 266 1.57 5.10 -0.03
C LEU A 266 1.00 4.54 1.27
N VAL A 267 0.85 5.38 2.28
CA VAL A 267 0.40 4.94 3.61
C VAL A 267 -0.63 5.93 4.11
N SER A 268 -1.74 5.43 4.68
CA SER A 268 -2.67 6.24 5.46
C SER A 268 -2.64 5.81 6.92
N ALA A 269 -2.63 6.79 7.79
CA ALA A 269 -2.83 6.62 9.21
C ALA A 269 -3.82 7.64 9.71
N THR A 270 -4.66 7.26 10.67
CA THR A 270 -5.60 8.17 11.33
C THR A 270 -5.36 8.23 12.80
N ARG A 271 -5.74 9.36 13.39
CA ARG A 271 -5.71 9.54 14.83
C ARG A 271 -6.97 8.94 15.41
N ALA A 272 -6.82 8.09 16.41
CA ALA A 272 -7.90 7.58 17.22
C ALA A 272 -8.65 8.79 17.79
N SER A 273 -9.93 8.92 17.43
CA SER A 273 -10.79 9.90 18.06
C SER A 273 -10.85 9.61 19.57
N PRO A 274 -10.79 10.63 20.44
CA PRO A 274 -11.01 10.45 21.87
C PRO A 274 -12.41 9.91 22.18
#